data_AF-A0A2D5SC38-F1
#
_entry.id   AF-A0A2D5SC38-F1
#
_cell.length_a   1.000
_cell.length_b   1.000
_cell.length_c   1.000
_cell.angle_alpha   90.00
_cell.angle_beta   90.00
_cell.angle_gamma   90.00
#
_symmetry.space_group_name_H-M   'P 1'
#
loop_
_entity.id
_entity.type
_entity.pdbx_description
1 polymer ?
#
loop_
_entity_poly.entity_id
_entity_poly.type
_entity_poly.pdbx_seq_one_letter_code
_entity_poly.pdbx_strand_id
1 'polypeptide(L)'
;MTINEMIERLEEYRDTIGGDAEIRLMTQSNWPFENDIFGLASGEEINDAADDQEPNDDGDVDADQVIYICEGQQLCYGTKRAWDVAY
;
A
#
# COMPACT_ATOMS: atom_id res chain seq x y z
N MET A 1 -10.06 -6.07 4.75
CA MET A 1 -10.47 -5.03 3.79
C MET A 1 -11.40 -5.63 2.74
N THR A 2 -12.57 -5.03 2.54
CA THR A 2 -13.52 -5.39 1.48
C THR A 2 -13.29 -4.54 0.23
N ILE A 3 -13.93 -4.91 -0.89
CA ILE A 3 -13.87 -4.12 -2.13
C ILE A 3 -14.41 -2.70 -1.91
N ASN A 4 -15.51 -2.53 -1.17
CA ASN A 4 -16.09 -1.22 -0.94
C ASN A 4 -15.18 -0.33 -0.09
N GLU A 5 -14.57 -0.87 0.97
CA GLU A 5 -13.60 -0.14 1.80
C GLU A 5 -12.35 0.24 1.01
N MET A 6 -11.92 -0.61 0.07
CA MET A 6 -10.79 -0.31 -0.82
C MET A 6 -11.14 0.80 -1.81
N ILE A 7 -12.32 0.72 -2.45
CA ILE A 7 -12.78 1.75 -3.39
C ILE A 7 -12.87 3.09 -2.69
N GLU A 8 -13.56 3.15 -1.54
CA GLU A 8 -13.75 4.40 -0.78
C GLU A 8 -12.41 5.08 -0.50
N ARG A 9 -11.41 4.35 0.01
CA ARG A 9 -10.08 4.91 0.27
C ARG A 9 -9.36 5.34 -1.01
N LEU A 10 -9.43 4.57 -2.09
CA LEU A 10 -8.79 4.94 -3.36
C LEU A 10 -9.46 6.16 -3.99
N GLU A 11 -10.76 6.36 -3.80
CA GLU A 11 -11.47 7.56 -4.25
C GLU A 11 -11.03 8.80 -3.46
N GLU A 12 -10.84 8.67 -2.14
CA GLU A 12 -10.25 9.73 -1.31
C GLU A 12 -8.85 10.14 -1.83
N TYR A 13 -7.97 9.17 -2.08
CA TYR A 13 -6.64 9.47 -2.65
C TYR A 13 -6.68 9.99 -4.08
N ARG A 14 -7.60 9.52 -4.91
CA ARG A 14 -7.79 10.04 -6.27
C ARG A 14 -8.12 11.54 -6.22
N ASP A 15 -8.94 11.95 -5.28
CA ASP A 15 -9.36 13.35 -5.14
C ASP A 15 -8.25 14.26 -4.58
N THR A 16 -7.31 13.72 -3.79
CA THR A 16 -6.19 14.49 -3.19
C THR A 16 -4.90 14.44 -4.01
N ILE A 17 -4.48 13.25 -4.47
CA ILE A 17 -3.18 13.00 -5.13
C ILE A 17 -3.33 12.94 -6.66
N GLY A 18 -4.51 12.57 -7.15
CA GLY A 18 -4.83 12.46 -8.57
C GLY A 18 -4.96 11.02 -9.06
N GLY A 19 -5.79 10.82 -10.09
CA GLY A 19 -6.12 9.49 -10.62
C GLY A 19 -5.02 8.76 -11.37
N ASP A 20 -3.91 9.44 -11.67
CA ASP A 20 -2.73 8.86 -12.33
C ASP A 20 -1.64 8.43 -11.32
N ALA A 21 -1.92 8.52 -10.01
CA ALA A 21 -1.01 8.09 -8.95
C ALA A 21 -0.64 6.61 -9.08
N GLU A 22 0.63 6.28 -8.86
CA GLU A 22 1.10 4.90 -8.93
C GLU A 22 0.68 4.14 -7.66
N ILE A 23 0.27 2.88 -7.81
CA ILE A 23 -0.03 1.99 -6.67
C ILE A 23 1.08 0.95 -6.54
N ARG A 24 1.69 0.87 -5.36
CA ARG A 24 2.74 -0.10 -5.04
C ARG A 24 2.33 -1.00 -3.87
N LEU A 25 2.84 -2.22 -3.84
CA LEU A 25 2.64 -3.16 -2.74
C LEU A 25 3.87 -3.15 -1.82
N MET A 26 3.67 -2.80 -0.54
CA MET A 26 4.67 -2.99 0.52
C MET A 26 4.47 -4.33 1.19
N THR A 27 5.40 -5.26 0.96
CA THR A 27 5.38 -6.60 1.52
C THR A 27 6.78 -7.08 1.89
N GLN A 28 6.88 -7.94 2.90
CA GLN A 28 8.10 -8.63 3.31
C GLN A 28 8.06 -10.14 3.01
N SER A 29 6.99 -10.63 2.38
CA SER A 29 6.79 -12.05 2.13
C SER A 29 7.75 -12.61 1.06
N ASN A 30 8.44 -13.71 1.40
CA ASN A 30 9.34 -14.44 0.49
C ASN A 30 8.65 -15.62 -0.25
N TRP A 31 7.37 -15.84 0.03
CA TRP A 31 6.58 -16.98 -0.45
C TRP A 31 5.22 -16.50 -0.96
N PRO A 32 4.54 -17.28 -1.82
CA PRO A 32 3.20 -16.92 -2.30
C PRO A 32 2.19 -17.14 -1.18
N PHE A 33 2.00 -16.15 -0.33
CA PHE A 33 1.02 -16.16 0.74
C PHE A 33 -0.23 -15.38 0.35
N GLU A 34 -1.37 -15.78 0.92
CA GLU A 34 -2.54 -14.92 0.99
C GLU A 34 -2.39 -14.09 2.26
N ASN A 35 -2.25 -12.78 2.11
CA ASN A 35 -2.16 -11.84 3.22
C ASN A 35 -3.42 -10.98 3.24
N ASP A 36 -3.86 -10.56 4.43
CA ASP A 36 -4.80 -9.45 4.50
C ASP A 36 -4.09 -8.12 4.16
N ILE A 37 -4.89 -7.13 3.78
CA ILE A 37 -4.42 -5.76 3.56
C ILE A 37 -4.64 -5.00 4.85
N PHE A 38 -3.55 -4.54 5.47
CA PHE A 38 -3.60 -3.73 6.68
C PHE A 38 -4.23 -2.37 6.39
N GLY A 39 -3.76 -1.71 5.35
CA GLY A 39 -4.18 -0.36 5.00
C GLY A 39 -3.53 0.16 3.73
N LEU A 40 -3.87 1.40 3.41
CA LEU A 40 -3.20 2.21 2.41
C LEU A 40 -2.45 3.34 3.11
N ALA A 41 -1.37 3.83 2.50
CA ALA A 41 -0.68 5.05 2.89
C ALA A 41 -0.13 5.75 1.64
N SER A 42 -0.24 7.07 1.55
CA SER A 42 0.46 7.84 0.51
C SER A 42 1.91 8.12 0.89
N GLY A 43 2.73 8.48 -0.09
CA GLY A 43 4.08 8.94 0.20
C GLY A 43 4.10 10.20 1.07
N GLU A 44 3.18 11.13 0.81
CA GLU A 44 2.98 12.34 1.63
C GLU A 44 2.66 11.98 3.10
N GLU A 45 1.73 11.05 3.34
CA GLU A 45 1.37 10.63 4.71
C GLU A 45 2.53 9.93 5.44
N ILE A 46 3.38 9.19 4.72
CA ILE A 46 4.55 8.53 5.28
C ILE A 46 5.59 9.58 5.70
N ASN A 47 5.87 10.54 4.82
CA ASN A 47 6.84 11.61 5.04
C ASN A 47 6.38 12.54 6.20
N ASP A 48 5.10 12.94 6.20
CA ASP A 48 4.51 13.74 7.29
C ASP A 48 4.63 13.04 8.66
N ALA A 49 4.48 11.71 8.69
CA ALA A 49 4.60 10.94 9.93
C ALA A 49 6.05 10.81 10.43
N ALA A 50 7.04 10.87 9.54
CA ALA A 50 8.47 10.80 9.85
C ALA A 50 8.98 12.13 10.46
N ASP A 51 8.54 13.26 9.91
CA ASP A 51 8.88 14.62 10.38
C ASP A 51 8.47 14.86 11.85
N ASP A 52 7.37 14.23 12.30
CA ASP A 52 6.89 14.33 13.68
C ASP A 52 7.67 13.45 14.68
N GLN A 53 8.41 12.44 14.20
CA GLN A 53 9.03 11.43 15.06
C GLN A 53 10.55 11.56 15.21
N GLU A 54 11.35 11.71 14.13
CA GLU A 54 12.78 12.09 14.21
C GLU A 54 13.27 12.62 12.84
N PRO A 55 13.78 13.86 12.72
CA PRO A 55 14.07 14.52 11.43
C PRO A 55 15.31 13.98 10.67
N ASN A 56 15.83 12.80 11.03
CA ASN A 56 16.94 12.14 10.32
C ASN A 56 16.69 10.63 10.17
N ASP A 57 15.44 10.19 10.23
CA ASP A 57 15.08 8.78 9.96
C ASP A 57 15.11 8.53 8.45
N ASP A 58 15.68 7.40 8.04
CA ASP A 58 15.74 6.89 6.67
C ASP A 58 14.37 6.36 6.18
N GLY A 59 13.28 6.89 6.75
CA GLY A 59 11.89 6.50 6.54
C GLY A 59 11.15 7.28 5.45
N ASP A 60 11.71 8.40 4.97
CA ASP A 60 11.10 9.17 3.89
C ASP A 60 11.06 8.38 2.58
N VAL A 61 9.95 8.50 1.86
CA VAL A 61 9.80 7.96 0.51
C VAL A 61 9.90 9.08 -0.51
N ASP A 62 10.75 8.88 -1.53
CA ASP A 62 11.01 9.86 -2.60
C ASP A 62 9.79 10.22 -3.47
N ALA A 63 8.65 9.55 -3.30
CA ALA A 63 7.55 9.59 -4.24
C ALA A 63 6.21 9.88 -3.55
N ASP A 64 5.93 11.16 -3.32
CA ASP A 64 4.69 11.65 -2.69
C ASP A 64 3.43 11.18 -3.43
N GLN A 65 3.49 11.06 -4.76
CA GLN A 65 2.37 10.65 -5.62
C GLN A 65 2.25 9.12 -5.80
N VAL A 66 2.68 8.36 -4.78
CA VAL A 66 2.55 6.90 -4.74
C VAL A 66 1.65 6.52 -3.59
N ILE A 67 0.72 5.59 -3.85
CA ILE A 67 -0.13 4.97 -2.84
C ILE A 67 0.41 3.57 -2.57
N TYR A 68 0.72 3.27 -1.32
CA TYR A 68 1.22 1.97 -0.90
C TYR A 68 0.08 1.13 -0.32
N ILE A 69 -0.08 -0.09 -0.81
CA ILE A 69 -0.86 -1.14 -0.17
C ILE A 69 0.06 -1.81 0.86
N CYS A 70 -0.26 -1.69 2.14
CA CYS A 70 0.53 -2.29 3.21
C CYS A 70 0.02 -3.70 3.54
N GLU A 71 0.92 -4.68 3.46
CA GLU A 71 0.69 -6.05 3.92
C GLU A 71 0.29 -6.08 5.40
N GLY A 72 -0.72 -6.89 5.74
CA GLY A 72 -1.03 -7.22 7.13
C GLY A 72 -0.57 -8.63 7.49
N GLN A 73 -1.45 -9.44 8.07
CA GLN A 73 -1.10 -10.79 8.52
C GLN A 73 -1.24 -11.82 7.40
N GLN A 74 -0.38 -12.84 7.46
CA GLN A 74 -0.55 -14.03 6.64
C GLN A 74 -1.81 -14.80 7.04
N LEU A 75 -2.65 -15.10 6.05
CA LEU A 75 -3.85 -15.93 6.18
C LEU A 75 -3.54 -17.40 5.86
N CYS A 76 -2.93 -17.67 4.71
CA CYS A 76 -2.58 -19.03 4.27
C CYS A 76 -1.55 -19.04 3.12
N TYR A 77 -1.32 -20.20 2.52
CA TYR A 77 -0.55 -20.32 1.28
C TYR A 77 -1.44 -20.00 0.08
N GLY A 78 -0.98 -19.06 -0.75
CA GLY A 78 -1.62 -18.72 -2.00
C GLY A 78 -1.34 -19.71 -3.13
N THR A 79 -2.09 -19.54 -4.20
CA THR A 79 -1.96 -20.33 -5.42
C THR A 79 -1.13 -19.61 -6.47
N LYS A 80 -0.16 -20.32 -7.08
CA LYS A 80 0.61 -19.78 -8.22
C LYS A 80 -0.26 -19.31 -9.38
N ARG A 81 -1.48 -19.86 -9.51
CA ARG A 81 -2.45 -19.47 -10.55
C ARG A 81 -2.92 -18.02 -10.43
N ALA A 82 -2.79 -17.39 -9.27
CA ALA A 82 -3.16 -15.98 -9.10
C ALA A 82 -2.35 -15.08 -10.04
N TRP A 83 -1.05 -15.38 -10.24
CA TRP A 83 -0.18 -14.65 -11.17
C TRP A 83 -0.48 -14.93 -12.64
N ASP A 84 -1.12 -16.07 -12.96
CA ASP A 84 -1.47 -16.41 -14.34
C ASP A 84 -2.70 -15.62 -14.85
N VAL A 85 -3.50 -15.04 -13.94
CA VAL A 85 -4.78 -14.37 -14.26
C VAL A 85 -4.80 -12.88 -13.91
N ALA A 86 -3.79 -12.37 -13.18
CA ALA A 86 -3.64 -10.95 -12.95
C ALA A 86 -3.35 -10.23 -14.29
N TYR A 87 -4.09 -9.16 -14.58
CA TYR A 87 -3.97 -8.33 -15.80
C TYR A 87 -3.64 -6.89 -15.42
#